data_AF-A0A3S4HQQ1-F1
#
_entry.id   AF-A0A3S4HQQ1-F1
#
_cell.length_a   1.000
_cell.length_b   1.000
_cell.length_c   1.000
_cell.angle_alpha   90.00
_cell.angle_beta   90.00
_cell.angle_gamma   90.00
#
_symmetry.space_group_name_H-M   'P 1'
#
loop_
_entity.id
_entity.type
_entity.pdbx_description
1 polymer ?
#
loop_
_entity_poly.entity_id
_entity_poly.type
_entity_poly.pdbx_seq_one_letter_code
_entity_poly.pdbx_strand_id
1 'polypeptide(L)'
;MAITVNTNVSSLQAQLNLNNSQMSLTKSLQRLSSGLRINTAKDDAAGLAISQTLTSAIRGNNQAVNNANDGISVGQTAEGALGQIANNLQRIREIAVQASNGSVSNTNRSQLQNEVDQLTQEISRIVQTTQFNGTSLLSGSAVLTFQVGSSGASSNQVSISSQDMTSAGVLCSYNSSLTATGTISVLSQGSASAILSALDQDISQISNVRSTWVRCRTGSTQWWPTCKTTCKT
;
A
#
# COMPACT_ATOMS: atom_id res chain seq x y z
N MET A 1 20.30 84.92 3.77
CA MET A 1 19.22 83.95 3.53
C MET A 1 18.50 84.35 2.26
N ALA A 2 18.52 83.53 1.22
CA ALA A 2 17.74 83.80 0.02
C ALA A 2 16.27 83.48 0.31
N ILE A 3 15.38 84.48 0.20
CA ILE A 3 13.93 84.26 0.27
C ILE A 3 13.50 83.75 -1.11
N THR A 4 13.28 82.44 -1.21
CA THR A 4 12.66 81.81 -2.38
C THR A 4 11.15 81.76 -2.18
N VAL A 5 10.40 82.54 -2.94
CA VAL A 5 8.93 82.70 -2.77
C VAL A 5 8.15 81.53 -3.40
N ASN A 6 8.64 80.96 -4.50
CA ASN A 6 7.91 79.93 -5.26
C ASN A 6 8.23 78.49 -4.85
N THR A 7 9.36 78.26 -4.18
CA THR A 7 9.82 76.91 -3.79
C THR A 7 10.10 76.87 -2.30
N ASN A 8 9.38 76.00 -1.59
CA ASN A 8 9.56 75.75 -0.17
C ASN A 8 10.24 74.38 0.04
N VAL A 9 11.54 74.41 0.34
CA VAL A 9 12.35 73.20 0.51
C VAL A 9 11.97 72.44 1.79
N SER A 10 11.55 73.12 2.86
CA SER A 10 11.15 72.46 4.10
C SER A 10 9.82 71.72 3.96
N SER A 11 8.87 72.26 3.18
CA SER A 11 7.62 71.55 2.88
C SER A 11 7.84 70.34 1.97
N LEU A 12 8.74 70.45 0.98
CA LEU A 12 9.11 69.33 0.11
C LEU A 12 9.77 68.20 0.91
N GLN A 13 10.67 68.52 1.84
CA GLN A 13 11.28 67.54 2.74
C GLN A 13 10.24 66.88 3.67
N ALA A 14 9.28 67.65 4.19
CA ALA A 14 8.19 67.10 4.99
C ALA A 14 7.32 66.12 4.17
N GLN A 15 7.01 66.45 2.92
CA GLN A 15 6.26 65.57 2.01
C GLN A 15 7.03 64.28 1.68
N LEU A 16 8.35 64.36 1.43
CA LEU A 16 9.20 63.17 1.21
C LEU A 16 9.20 62.24 2.42
N ASN A 17 9.35 62.80 3.64
CA ASN A 17 9.31 62.01 4.88
C ASN A 17 7.93 61.38 5.13
N LEU A 18 6.84 62.09 4.81
CA LEU A 18 5.47 61.57 4.91
C LEU A 18 5.27 60.40 3.93
N ASN A 19 5.70 60.54 2.68
CA ASN A 19 5.63 59.46 1.68
C ASN A 19 6.42 58.22 2.13
N ASN A 20 7.62 58.39 2.69
CA ASN A 20 8.41 57.27 3.23
C ASN A 20 7.71 56.58 4.41
N SER A 21 7.08 57.35 5.30
CA SER A 21 6.31 56.83 6.44
C SER A 21 5.07 56.08 5.97
N GLN A 22 4.37 56.61 4.96
CA GLN A 22 3.19 55.98 4.39
C GLN A 22 3.53 54.67 3.68
N MET A 23 4.61 54.62 2.89
CA MET A 23 5.10 53.37 2.28
C MET A 23 5.47 52.31 3.33
N SER A 24 6.12 52.73 4.42
CA SER A 24 6.49 51.83 5.52
C SER A 24 5.27 51.28 6.25
N LEU A 25 4.26 52.12 6.49
CA LEU A 25 2.98 51.71 7.08
C LEU A 25 2.23 50.72 6.17
N THR A 26 2.12 51.00 4.87
CA THR A 26 1.49 50.10 3.90
C THR A 26 2.16 48.73 3.90
N LYS A 27 3.50 48.68 3.96
CA LYS A 27 4.26 47.43 4.05
C LYS A 27 3.97 46.67 5.36
N SER A 28 3.89 47.36 6.49
CA SER A 28 3.53 46.76 7.78
C SER A 28 2.11 46.21 7.78
N LEU A 29 1.14 46.94 7.19
CA LEU A 29 -0.24 46.47 7.04
C LEU A 29 -0.34 45.24 6.12
N GLN A 30 0.46 45.20 5.05
CA GLN A 30 0.53 44.03 4.16
C GLN A 30 1.10 42.79 4.88
N ARG A 31 2.13 42.96 5.71
CA ARG A 31 2.69 41.87 6.54
C ARG A 31 1.72 41.42 7.62
N LEU A 32 1.02 42.36 8.26
CA LEU A 32 0.03 42.04 9.29
C LEU A 32 -1.16 41.27 8.71
N SER A 33 -1.69 41.72 7.58
CA SER A 33 -2.85 41.07 6.92
C SER A 33 -2.51 39.70 6.35
N SER A 34 -1.30 39.50 5.82
CA SER A 34 -0.86 38.20 5.30
C SER A 34 -0.31 37.27 6.37
N GLY A 35 0.14 37.80 7.52
CA GLY A 35 0.89 37.05 8.52
C GLY A 35 2.30 36.62 8.06
N LEU A 36 2.73 37.01 6.85
CA LEU A 36 4.00 36.60 6.25
C LEU A 36 5.02 37.74 6.30
N ARG A 37 6.24 37.44 6.73
CA ARG A 37 7.36 38.40 6.70
C ARG A 37 7.81 38.72 5.27
N ILE A 38 7.76 37.72 4.39
CA ILE A 38 8.13 37.80 2.96
C ILE A 38 6.86 37.53 2.16
N ASN A 39 6.28 38.57 1.56
CA ASN A 39 5.05 38.43 0.77
C ASN A 39 5.34 38.53 -0.74
N THR A 40 6.37 39.29 -1.13
CA THR A 40 6.75 39.47 -2.54
C THR A 40 8.24 39.24 -2.77
N ALA A 41 8.64 38.98 -4.02
CA ALA A 41 10.04 38.84 -4.39
C ALA A 41 10.87 40.11 -4.15
N LYS A 42 10.20 41.28 -4.04
CA LYS A 42 10.83 42.56 -3.68
C LYS A 42 11.28 42.61 -2.21
N ASP A 43 10.68 41.80 -1.35
CA ASP A 43 11.02 41.77 0.08
C ASP A 43 12.24 40.90 0.36
N ASP A 44 12.32 39.74 -0.28
CA ASP A 44 13.45 38.80 -0.24
C ASP A 44 13.27 37.75 -1.36
N ALA A 45 13.99 37.90 -2.47
CA ALA A 45 13.87 36.99 -3.60
C ALA A 45 14.38 35.58 -3.29
N ALA A 46 15.47 35.45 -2.53
CA ALA A 46 16.05 34.16 -2.17
C ALA A 46 15.18 33.43 -1.14
N GLY A 47 14.72 34.13 -0.10
CA GLY A 47 13.83 33.58 0.91
C GLY A 47 12.48 33.14 0.34
N LEU A 48 11.94 33.88 -0.64
CA LEU A 48 10.72 33.48 -1.35
C LEU A 48 10.95 32.23 -2.22
N ALA A 49 12.08 32.11 -2.91
CA ALA A 49 12.38 30.93 -3.72
C ALA A 49 12.54 29.66 -2.85
N ILE A 50 13.19 29.78 -1.68
CA ILE A 50 13.31 28.69 -0.71
C ILE A 50 11.93 28.30 -0.17
N SER A 51 11.09 29.27 0.21
CA SER A 51 9.76 28.98 0.75
C SER A 51 8.83 28.33 -0.29
N GLN A 52 8.94 28.71 -1.56
CA GLN A 52 8.23 28.06 -2.67
C GLN A 52 8.70 26.62 -2.87
N THR A 53 10.01 26.37 -2.82
CA THR A 53 10.57 25.02 -2.92
C THR A 53 10.10 24.13 -1.77
N LEU A 54 10.14 24.64 -0.54
CA LEU A 54 9.62 23.93 0.64
C LEU A 54 8.12 23.70 0.55
N THR A 55 7.34 24.69 0.05
CA THR A 55 5.90 24.53 -0.15
C THR A 55 5.59 23.45 -1.18
N SER A 56 6.36 23.39 -2.27
CA SER A 56 6.24 22.32 -3.26
C SER A 56 6.56 20.95 -2.64
N ALA A 57 7.64 20.85 -1.87
CA ALA A 57 7.99 19.62 -1.16
C ALA A 57 6.92 19.18 -0.16
N ILE A 58 6.32 20.13 0.59
CA ILE A 58 5.20 19.85 1.52
C ILE A 58 4.00 19.29 0.76
N ARG A 59 3.59 19.92 -0.35
CA ARG A 59 2.48 19.43 -1.17
C ARG A 59 2.77 18.05 -1.75
N GLY A 60 4.00 17.83 -2.23
CA GLY A 60 4.46 16.52 -2.70
C GLY A 60 4.43 15.45 -1.61
N ASN A 61 4.92 15.78 -0.41
CA ASN A 61 4.88 14.86 0.73
C ASN A 61 3.46 14.55 1.20
N ASN A 62 2.54 15.52 1.18
CA ASN A 62 1.13 15.27 1.52
C ASN A 62 0.50 14.27 0.55
N GLN A 63 0.77 14.38 -0.76
CA GLN A 63 0.32 13.38 -1.72
C GLN A 63 1.01 12.03 -1.50
N ALA A 64 2.31 12.03 -1.19
CA ALA A 64 3.04 10.82 -0.88
C ALA A 64 2.47 10.06 0.33
N VAL A 65 1.99 10.77 1.36
CA VAL A 65 1.27 10.16 2.50
C VAL A 65 -0.01 9.47 2.05
N ASN A 66 -0.79 10.11 1.17
CA ASN A 66 -1.99 9.48 0.60
C ASN A 66 -1.65 8.23 -0.20
N ASN A 67 -0.63 8.30 -1.07
CA ASN A 67 -0.16 7.14 -1.84
C ASN A 67 0.35 6.01 -0.94
N ALA A 68 1.00 6.33 0.19
CA ALA A 68 1.42 5.33 1.16
C ALA A 68 0.22 4.64 1.83
N ASN A 69 -0.84 5.39 2.14
CA ASN A 69 -2.09 4.85 2.66
C ASN A 69 -2.79 3.92 1.64
N ASP A 70 -2.71 4.24 0.35
CA ASP A 70 -3.19 3.34 -0.71
C ASP A 70 -2.39 2.03 -0.72
N GLY A 71 -1.07 2.10 -0.62
CA GLY A 71 -0.20 0.92 -0.49
C GLY A 71 -0.52 0.07 0.74
N ILE A 72 -0.82 0.69 1.88
CA ILE A 72 -1.28 -0.01 3.10
C ILE A 72 -2.62 -0.71 2.83
N SER A 73 -3.55 -0.04 2.15
CA SER A 73 -4.87 -0.58 1.83
C SER A 73 -4.78 -1.82 0.91
N VAL A 74 -3.85 -1.80 -0.06
CA VAL A 74 -3.53 -2.97 -0.89
C VAL A 74 -3.07 -4.14 -0.03
N GLY A 75 -2.10 -3.90 0.85
CA GLY A 75 -1.56 -4.94 1.73
C GLY A 75 -2.60 -5.54 2.68
N GLN A 76 -3.48 -4.71 3.25
CA GLN A 76 -4.57 -5.17 4.10
C GLN A 76 -5.59 -6.02 3.34
N THR A 77 -5.93 -5.63 2.11
CA THR A 77 -6.85 -6.39 1.25
C THR A 77 -6.28 -7.77 0.93
N ALA A 78 -5.00 -7.82 0.53
CA ALA A 78 -4.30 -9.09 0.26
C ALA A 78 -4.19 -9.96 1.52
N GLU A 79 -3.80 -9.40 2.66
CA GLU A 79 -3.65 -10.14 3.93
C GLU A 79 -4.99 -10.71 4.43
N GLY A 80 -6.08 -9.95 4.30
CA GLY A 80 -7.41 -10.42 4.65
C GLY A 80 -7.82 -11.64 3.82
N ALA A 81 -7.61 -11.58 2.50
CA ALA A 81 -7.88 -12.69 1.59
C ALA A 81 -7.02 -13.92 1.92
N LEU A 82 -5.70 -13.75 2.11
CA LEU A 82 -4.80 -14.83 2.49
C LEU A 82 -5.13 -15.44 3.86
N GLY A 83 -5.66 -14.64 4.79
CA GLY A 83 -6.18 -15.13 6.07
C GLY A 83 -7.37 -16.09 5.90
N GLN A 84 -8.30 -15.76 5.00
CA GLN A 84 -9.43 -16.65 4.70
C GLN A 84 -8.98 -17.95 4.03
N ILE A 85 -8.04 -17.87 3.07
CA ILE A 85 -7.49 -19.07 2.43
C ILE A 85 -6.78 -19.95 3.48
N ALA A 86 -5.99 -19.37 4.40
CA ALA A 86 -5.33 -20.13 5.46
C ALA A 86 -6.33 -20.87 6.37
N ASN A 87 -7.43 -20.22 6.76
CA ASN A 87 -8.49 -20.85 7.56
C ASN A 87 -9.15 -22.01 6.81
N ASN A 88 -9.45 -21.83 5.51
CA ASN A 88 -10.04 -22.88 4.68
C ASN A 88 -9.09 -24.07 4.53
N LEU A 89 -7.79 -23.84 4.32
CA LEU A 89 -6.77 -24.91 4.26
C LEU A 89 -6.65 -25.68 5.57
N GLN A 90 -6.69 -24.98 6.71
CA GLN A 90 -6.69 -25.65 8.01
C GLN A 90 -7.94 -26.52 8.19
N ARG A 91 -9.11 -26.04 7.76
CA ARG A 91 -10.34 -26.83 7.76
C ARG A 91 -10.25 -28.06 6.85
N ILE A 92 -9.73 -27.91 5.62
CA ILE A 92 -9.51 -29.04 4.70
C ILE A 92 -8.55 -30.05 5.33
N ARG A 93 -7.51 -29.59 6.02
CA ARG A 93 -6.56 -30.45 6.74
C ARG A 93 -7.23 -31.22 7.88
N GLU A 94 -8.08 -30.59 8.68
CA GLU A 94 -8.86 -31.27 9.72
C GLU A 94 -9.70 -32.41 9.12
N ILE A 95 -10.38 -32.12 8.00
CA ILE A 95 -11.19 -33.11 7.28
C ILE A 95 -10.31 -34.25 6.74
N ALA A 96 -9.13 -33.95 6.19
CA ALA A 96 -8.20 -34.94 5.69
C ALA A 96 -7.67 -35.86 6.81
N VAL A 97 -7.37 -35.31 7.99
CA VAL A 97 -6.99 -36.11 9.17
C VAL A 97 -8.17 -36.99 9.62
N GLN A 98 -9.39 -36.45 9.65
CA GLN A 98 -10.59 -37.21 9.99
C GLN A 98 -10.83 -38.36 9.00
N ALA A 99 -10.75 -38.10 7.70
CA ALA A 99 -10.96 -39.09 6.64
C ALA A 99 -9.87 -40.16 6.57
N SER A 100 -8.66 -39.85 7.07
CA SER A 100 -7.53 -40.78 7.19
C SER A 100 -7.73 -41.85 8.28
N ASN A 101 -8.73 -41.70 9.14
CA ASN A 101 -9.05 -42.72 10.15
C ASN A 101 -9.79 -43.90 9.50
N GLY A 102 -9.35 -45.12 9.80
CA GLY A 102 -9.94 -46.36 9.26
C GLY A 102 -11.38 -46.63 9.74
N SER A 103 -11.82 -46.02 10.85
CA SER A 103 -13.18 -46.16 11.38
C SER A 103 -14.24 -45.37 10.61
N VAL A 104 -13.86 -44.48 9.70
CA VAL A 104 -14.80 -43.68 8.90
C VAL A 104 -15.34 -44.51 7.74
N SER A 105 -16.67 -44.54 7.58
CA SER A 105 -17.34 -45.23 6.48
C SER A 105 -17.12 -44.51 5.15
N ASN A 106 -17.27 -45.23 4.03
CA ASN A 106 -17.15 -44.63 2.69
C ASN A 106 -18.23 -43.57 2.42
N THR A 107 -19.44 -43.77 2.95
CA THR A 107 -20.52 -42.76 2.87
C THR A 107 -20.13 -41.48 3.60
N ASN A 108 -19.54 -41.58 4.79
CA ASN A 108 -19.07 -40.41 5.54
C ASN A 108 -17.90 -39.72 4.83
N ARG A 109 -16.96 -40.48 4.23
CA ARG A 109 -15.89 -39.91 3.40
C ARG A 109 -16.44 -39.16 2.19
N SER A 110 -17.50 -39.64 1.56
CA SER A 110 -18.16 -38.93 0.46
C SER A 110 -18.79 -37.61 0.91
N GLN A 111 -19.34 -37.53 2.12
CA GLN A 111 -19.87 -36.27 2.66
C GLN A 111 -18.76 -35.29 3.00
N LEU A 112 -17.67 -35.76 3.61
CA LEU A 112 -16.47 -34.98 3.87
C LEU A 112 -15.83 -34.47 2.56
N GLN A 113 -15.84 -35.28 1.50
CA GLN A 113 -15.38 -34.86 0.18
C GLN A 113 -16.18 -33.68 -0.36
N ASN A 114 -17.51 -33.67 -0.20
CA ASN A 114 -18.33 -32.55 -0.63
C ASN A 114 -17.97 -31.25 0.10
N GLU A 115 -17.63 -31.32 1.39
CA GLU A 115 -17.16 -30.17 2.16
C GLU A 115 -15.79 -29.68 1.65
N VAL A 116 -14.86 -30.60 1.38
CA VAL A 116 -13.56 -30.27 0.78
C VAL A 116 -13.72 -29.62 -0.60
N ASP A 117 -14.63 -30.11 -1.43
CA ASP A 117 -14.90 -29.56 -2.76
C ASP A 117 -15.47 -28.12 -2.65
N GLN A 118 -16.30 -27.84 -1.64
CA GLN A 118 -16.80 -26.48 -1.39
C GLN A 118 -15.69 -25.54 -0.91
N LEU A 119 -14.83 -26.01 0.00
CA LEU A 119 -13.72 -25.21 0.53
C LEU A 119 -12.66 -24.91 -0.53
N THR A 120 -12.35 -25.88 -1.39
CA THR A 120 -11.42 -25.69 -2.53
C THR A 120 -12.00 -24.78 -3.62
N GLN A 121 -13.30 -24.85 -3.87
CA GLN A 121 -14.04 -23.86 -4.68
C GLN A 121 -13.90 -22.45 -4.10
N GLU A 122 -14.13 -22.31 -2.80
CA GLU A 122 -14.05 -21.03 -2.11
C GLU A 122 -12.63 -20.45 -2.14
N ILE A 123 -11.60 -21.27 -1.93
CA ILE A 123 -10.19 -20.87 -2.11
C ILE A 123 -9.96 -20.35 -3.53
N SER A 124 -10.39 -21.10 -4.53
CA SER A 124 -10.22 -20.74 -5.95
C SER A 124 -10.95 -19.44 -6.29
N ARG A 125 -12.13 -19.21 -5.70
CA ARG A 125 -12.89 -17.97 -5.82
C ARG A 125 -12.18 -16.80 -5.16
N ILE A 126 -11.66 -16.95 -3.95
CA ILE A 126 -10.93 -15.87 -3.25
C ILE A 126 -9.69 -15.47 -4.07
N VAL A 127 -8.91 -16.43 -4.57
CA VAL A 127 -7.72 -16.16 -5.40
C VAL A 127 -8.06 -15.36 -6.67
N GLN A 128 -9.18 -15.67 -7.32
CA GLN A 128 -9.60 -15.02 -8.57
C GLN A 128 -10.31 -13.67 -8.37
N THR A 129 -10.99 -13.49 -7.24
CA THR A 129 -11.80 -12.28 -6.97
C THR A 129 -11.08 -11.22 -6.14
N THR A 130 -9.92 -11.54 -5.55
CA THR A 130 -9.16 -10.58 -4.73
C THR A 130 -8.46 -9.56 -5.62
N GLN A 131 -9.04 -8.36 -5.69
CA GLN A 131 -8.56 -7.26 -6.52
C GLN A 131 -8.53 -5.94 -5.72
N PHE A 132 -7.60 -5.07 -6.07
CA PHE A 132 -7.56 -3.68 -5.62
C PHE A 132 -7.57 -2.76 -6.83
N ASN A 133 -8.58 -1.88 -6.90
CA ASN A 133 -8.75 -0.94 -8.00
C ASN A 133 -8.65 -1.61 -9.39
N GLY A 134 -9.28 -2.80 -9.55
CA GLY A 134 -9.26 -3.59 -10.79
C GLY A 134 -7.97 -4.38 -11.06
N THR A 135 -6.95 -4.27 -10.20
CA THR A 135 -5.74 -5.08 -10.30
C THR A 135 -5.82 -6.30 -9.37
N SER A 136 -5.69 -7.50 -9.92
CA SER A 136 -5.65 -8.75 -9.14
C SER A 136 -4.42 -8.80 -8.23
N LEU A 137 -4.62 -9.21 -6.97
CA LEU A 137 -3.54 -9.27 -5.97
C LEU A 137 -3.00 -10.68 -5.75
N LEU A 138 -3.80 -11.71 -6.01
CA LEU A 138 -3.49 -13.13 -5.77
C LEU A 138 -3.46 -13.98 -7.04
N SER A 139 -3.81 -13.39 -8.18
CA SER A 139 -3.75 -14.01 -9.50
C SER A 139 -2.92 -13.13 -10.45
N GLY A 140 -1.86 -13.70 -11.02
CA GLY A 140 -0.94 -13.01 -11.93
C GLY A 140 0.24 -12.27 -11.27
N SER A 141 0.97 -11.52 -12.08
CA SER A 141 2.29 -10.92 -11.74
C SER A 141 2.31 -9.39 -11.86
N ALA A 142 1.24 -8.72 -11.43
CA ALA A 142 1.19 -7.27 -11.41
C ALA A 142 2.11 -6.69 -10.33
N VAL A 143 2.83 -5.62 -10.67
CA VAL A 143 3.64 -4.84 -9.71
C VAL A 143 3.00 -3.48 -9.54
N LEU A 144 2.56 -3.17 -8.32
CA LEU A 144 2.01 -1.88 -7.94
C LEU A 144 3.11 -1.05 -7.28
N THR A 145 3.52 0.04 -7.92
CA THR A 145 4.55 0.94 -7.40
C THR A 145 3.91 2.23 -6.87
N PHE A 146 4.13 2.49 -5.57
CA PHE A 146 3.63 3.65 -4.86
C PHE A 146 4.76 4.65 -4.63
N GLN A 147 4.52 5.90 -5.01
CA GLN A 147 5.43 7.01 -4.76
C GLN A 147 5.19 7.57 -3.35
N VAL A 148 6.11 7.28 -2.43
CA VAL A 148 6.01 7.62 -0.99
C VAL A 148 6.97 8.75 -0.57
N GLY A 149 7.54 9.49 -1.52
CA GLY A 149 8.30 10.72 -1.25
C GLY A 149 8.14 11.79 -2.33
N SER A 150 8.56 13.02 -2.00
CA SER A 150 8.40 14.20 -2.87
C SER A 150 9.34 14.26 -4.09
N SER A 151 10.38 13.43 -4.15
CA SER A 151 11.29 13.33 -5.29
C SER A 151 11.04 12.05 -6.09
N GLY A 152 11.11 12.12 -7.42
CA GLY A 152 10.93 10.97 -8.34
C GLY A 152 12.04 9.92 -8.32
N ALA A 153 12.98 9.97 -7.36
CA ALA A 153 14.01 8.97 -7.20
C ALA A 153 13.42 7.61 -6.77
N SER A 154 14.05 6.51 -7.22
CA SER A 154 13.67 5.13 -6.87
C SER A 154 13.80 4.81 -5.37
N SER A 155 14.49 5.64 -4.59
CA SER A 155 14.54 5.53 -3.12
C SER A 155 13.21 5.90 -2.46
N ASN A 156 12.36 6.65 -3.16
CA ASN A 156 11.08 7.15 -2.66
C ASN A 156 9.89 6.32 -3.18
N GLN A 157 10.16 5.12 -3.69
CA GLN A 157 9.16 4.23 -4.24
C GLN A 157 9.09 2.94 -3.43
N VAL A 158 7.87 2.49 -3.16
CA VAL A 158 7.57 1.18 -2.59
C VAL A 158 6.86 0.37 -3.65
N SER A 159 7.39 -0.80 -3.98
CA SER A 159 6.73 -1.72 -4.91
C SER A 159 6.14 -2.89 -4.16
N ILE A 160 4.91 -3.22 -4.52
CA ILE A 160 4.16 -4.37 -4.02
C ILE A 160 3.92 -5.28 -5.21
N SER A 161 4.52 -6.46 -5.21
CA SER A 161 4.27 -7.49 -6.22
C SER A 161 3.09 -8.36 -5.80
N SER A 162 2.11 -8.54 -6.70
CA SER A 162 1.12 -9.60 -6.55
C SER A 162 1.83 -10.95 -6.52
N GLN A 163 1.30 -11.87 -5.72
CA GLN A 163 1.79 -13.24 -5.70
C GLN A 163 0.84 -14.09 -6.53
N ASP A 164 1.39 -14.83 -7.50
CA ASP A 164 0.56 -15.68 -8.34
C ASP A 164 0.32 -17.03 -7.64
N MET A 165 -0.85 -17.14 -7.02
CA MET A 165 -1.29 -18.37 -6.36
C MET A 165 -1.94 -19.35 -7.34
N THR A 166 -2.02 -19.01 -8.63
CA THR A 166 -2.68 -19.83 -9.67
C THR A 166 -1.72 -20.76 -10.41
N SER A 167 -0.42 -20.51 -10.29
CA SER A 167 0.63 -21.31 -10.92
C SER A 167 0.63 -22.74 -10.38
N ALA A 168 0.77 -23.72 -11.30
CA ALA A 168 0.76 -25.13 -10.97
C ALA A 168 1.89 -25.47 -9.97
N GLY A 169 1.52 -26.10 -8.85
CA GLY A 169 2.46 -26.47 -7.78
C GLY A 169 2.65 -25.43 -6.68
N VAL A 170 2.01 -24.26 -6.77
CA VAL A 170 2.00 -23.26 -5.67
C VAL A 170 0.96 -23.60 -4.61
N LEU A 171 -0.25 -23.99 -5.04
CA LEU A 171 -1.29 -24.54 -4.17
C LEU A 171 -1.85 -25.82 -4.80
N CYS A 172 -1.75 -26.94 -4.10
CA CYS A 172 -2.45 -28.17 -4.52
C CYS A 172 -3.97 -28.02 -4.43
N SER A 173 -4.44 -27.08 -3.60
CA SER A 173 -5.86 -26.83 -3.33
C SER A 173 -6.56 -25.92 -4.35
N TYR A 174 -5.82 -25.36 -5.31
CA TYR A 174 -6.34 -24.42 -6.31
C TYR A 174 -6.83 -25.15 -7.58
N ASN A 175 -7.97 -24.70 -8.12
CA ASN A 175 -8.49 -25.17 -9.40
C ASN A 175 -9.01 -23.97 -10.23
N SER A 176 -8.41 -23.78 -11.41
CA SER A 176 -8.74 -22.69 -12.33
C SER A 176 -10.18 -22.72 -12.87
N SER A 177 -10.78 -23.90 -12.94
CA SER A 177 -12.10 -24.11 -13.54
C SER A 177 -13.25 -23.88 -12.55
N LEU A 178 -12.96 -23.53 -11.28
CA LEU A 178 -13.92 -23.40 -10.16
C LEU A 178 -14.86 -24.60 -9.99
N THR A 179 -14.55 -25.72 -10.62
CA THR A 179 -15.28 -26.97 -10.57
C THR A 179 -14.38 -27.92 -9.79
N ALA A 180 -14.36 -27.73 -8.47
CA ALA A 180 -13.36 -28.33 -7.59
C ALA A 180 -13.55 -29.83 -7.33
N THR A 181 -14.09 -30.58 -8.30
CA THR A 181 -14.23 -32.02 -8.20
C THR A 181 -12.87 -32.68 -8.44
N GLY A 182 -12.29 -33.27 -7.39
CA GLY A 182 -11.08 -34.11 -7.50
C GLY A 182 -9.73 -33.39 -7.41
N THR A 183 -9.71 -32.08 -7.14
CA THR A 183 -8.46 -31.34 -6.83
C THR A 183 -7.79 -31.88 -5.57
N ILE A 184 -8.60 -32.16 -4.54
CA ILE A 184 -8.20 -32.86 -3.32
C ILE A 184 -9.13 -34.05 -3.17
N SER A 185 -8.59 -35.24 -2.88
CA SER A 185 -9.40 -36.44 -2.67
C SER A 185 -9.21 -37.03 -1.28
N VAL A 186 -10.32 -37.18 -0.55
CA VAL A 186 -10.43 -37.85 0.75
C VAL A 186 -11.37 -39.07 0.69
N LEU A 187 -11.71 -39.53 -0.51
CA LEU A 187 -12.63 -40.65 -0.75
C LEU A 187 -12.08 -42.00 -0.24
N SER A 188 -10.76 -42.13 -0.14
CA SER A 188 -10.09 -43.31 0.41
C SER A 188 -9.14 -42.92 1.53
N GLN A 189 -8.89 -43.87 2.45
CA GLN A 189 -7.93 -43.67 3.54
C GLN A 189 -6.52 -43.36 3.02
N GLY A 190 -6.08 -44.01 1.94
CA GLY A 190 -4.77 -43.77 1.33
C GLY A 190 -4.66 -42.42 0.63
N SER A 191 -5.73 -41.96 -0.02
CA SER A 191 -5.77 -40.63 -0.64
C SER A 191 -5.74 -39.52 0.41
N ALA A 192 -6.51 -39.71 1.51
CA ALA A 192 -6.58 -38.75 2.61
C ALA A 192 -5.24 -38.61 3.35
N SER A 193 -4.47 -39.69 3.51
CA SER A 193 -3.15 -39.60 4.15
C SER A 193 -2.07 -39.03 3.24
N ALA A 194 -2.14 -39.29 1.93
CA ALA A 194 -1.20 -38.75 0.95
C ALA A 194 -1.28 -37.22 0.82
N ILE A 195 -2.49 -36.64 0.88
CA ILE A 195 -2.68 -35.20 0.69
C ILE A 195 -2.22 -34.35 1.88
N LEU A 196 -2.10 -34.91 3.09
CA LEU A 196 -1.71 -34.15 4.30
C LEU A 196 -0.36 -33.42 4.12
N SER A 197 0.61 -34.07 3.47
CA SER A 197 1.92 -33.46 3.19
C SER A 197 1.82 -32.28 2.23
N ALA A 198 0.95 -32.34 1.23
CA ALA A 198 0.71 -31.27 0.28
C ALA A 198 -0.05 -30.10 0.93
N LEU A 199 -1.04 -30.38 1.79
CA LEU A 199 -1.74 -29.37 2.58
C LEU A 199 -0.81 -28.64 3.56
N ASP A 200 0.13 -29.34 4.18
CA ASP A 200 1.14 -28.72 5.04
C ASP A 200 2.08 -27.81 4.24
N GLN A 201 2.41 -28.18 3.00
CA GLN A 201 3.16 -27.31 2.08
C GLN A 201 2.35 -26.07 1.69
N ASP A 202 1.08 -26.22 1.30
CA ASP A 202 0.18 -25.11 0.97
C ASP A 202 0.07 -24.11 2.14
N ILE A 203 -0.13 -24.60 3.38
CA ILE A 203 -0.20 -23.76 4.58
C ILE A 203 1.13 -23.02 4.82
N SER A 204 2.27 -23.70 4.63
CA SER A 204 3.59 -23.08 4.76
C SER A 204 3.81 -21.99 3.71
N GLN A 205 3.42 -22.22 2.45
CA GLN A 205 3.49 -21.22 1.38
C GLN A 205 2.65 -19.99 1.70
N ILE A 206 1.40 -20.17 2.15
CA ILE A 206 0.56 -19.03 2.54
C ILE A 206 1.15 -18.28 3.74
N SER A 207 1.70 -18.98 4.72
CA SER A 207 2.37 -18.34 5.86
C SER A 207 3.58 -17.51 5.41
N ASN A 208 4.39 -18.03 4.48
CA ASN A 208 5.53 -17.32 3.90
C ASN A 208 5.08 -16.07 3.13
N VAL A 209 4.07 -16.21 2.27
CA VAL A 209 3.49 -15.08 1.53
C VAL A 209 2.95 -14.04 2.52
N ARG A 210 2.11 -14.42 3.50
CA ARG A 210 1.60 -13.49 4.52
C ARG A 210 2.71 -12.76 5.28
N SER A 211 3.80 -13.45 5.63
CA SER A 211 4.97 -12.83 6.27
C SER A 211 5.59 -11.72 5.41
N THR A 212 5.70 -11.93 4.09
CA THR A 212 6.19 -10.88 3.17
C THR A 212 5.27 -9.66 3.13
N TRP A 213 3.95 -9.86 3.07
CA TRP A 213 2.96 -8.77 3.07
C TRP A 213 2.93 -8.00 4.39
N VAL A 214 2.98 -8.70 5.53
CA VAL A 214 3.03 -8.07 6.86
C VAL A 214 4.31 -7.25 7.05
N ARG A 215 5.45 -7.71 6.52
CA ARG A 215 6.72 -6.97 6.57
C ARG A 215 6.64 -5.66 5.80
N CYS A 216 6.06 -5.67 4.59
CA CYS A 216 5.94 -4.44 3.81
C CYS A 216 4.80 -3.52 4.34
N ARG A 217 3.83 -4.04 5.15
CA ARG A 217 2.83 -3.24 5.93
C ARG A 217 3.41 -2.55 7.17
N THR A 218 4.24 -3.25 7.95
CA THR A 218 4.70 -2.77 9.27
C THR A 218 5.91 -1.84 9.21
N GLY A 219 6.47 -1.60 8.02
CA GLY A 219 7.52 -0.60 7.81
C GLY A 219 8.80 -0.83 8.62
N SER A 220 9.04 -2.03 9.16
CA SER A 220 10.17 -2.28 10.06
C SER A 220 11.50 -1.99 9.35
N THR A 221 12.18 -0.96 9.83
CA THR A 221 13.41 -0.37 9.26
C THR A 221 14.62 -1.30 9.28
N GLN A 222 14.53 -2.46 9.92
CA GLN A 222 15.65 -3.39 10.06
C GLN A 222 15.86 -4.31 8.84
N TRP A 223 14.93 -4.33 7.87
CA TRP A 223 14.94 -5.30 6.77
C TRP A 223 14.51 -4.74 5.39
N TRP A 224 14.68 -3.42 5.20
CA TRP A 224 14.45 -2.74 3.91
C TRP A 224 15.27 -3.29 2.71
N PRO A 225 16.46 -3.90 2.88
CA PRO A 225 17.14 -4.55 1.75
C PRO A 225 16.43 -5.83 1.28
N THR A 226 15.74 -6.55 2.17
CA THR A 226 15.12 -7.85 1.84
C THR A 226 13.74 -7.76 1.18
N CYS A 227 12.91 -6.73 1.43
CA CYS A 227 11.67 -6.51 0.62
C CYS A 227 12.06 -6.18 -0.85
N LYS A 228 13.31 -5.74 -1.12
CA LYS A 228 13.86 -5.53 -2.49
C LYS A 228 14.41 -6.81 -3.16
N THR A 229 14.96 -7.76 -2.41
CA THR A 229 15.58 -8.97 -2.98
C THR A 229 14.64 -10.16 -3.12
N THR A 230 13.61 -10.30 -2.28
CA THR A 230 12.68 -11.44 -2.38
C THR A 230 11.53 -11.24 -3.38
N CYS A 231 11.45 -10.07 -4.03
CA CYS A 231 10.48 -9.77 -5.10
C CYS A 231 11.11 -9.81 -6.52
N LYS A 232 12.28 -10.45 -6.67
CA LYS A 232 13.03 -10.52 -7.94
C LYS A 232 13.27 -11.94 -8.47
N THR A 233 12.57 -12.93 -7.93
CA THR A 233 12.51 -14.31 -8.43
C THR A 233 11.07 -14.75 -8.38
#